data_AF-A0A816WIT6-F1
#
_entry.id   AF-A0A816WIT6-F1
#
_cell.length_a   1.000
_cell.length_b   1.000
_cell.length_c   1.000
_cell.angle_alpha   90.00
_cell.angle_beta   90.00
_cell.angle_gamma   90.00
#
_symmetry.space_group_name_H-M   'P 1'
#
loop_
_entity.id
_entity.type
_entity.pdbx_description
1 polymer ?
#
loop_
_entity_poly.entity_id
_entity_poly.type
_entity_poly.pdbx_seq_one_letter_code
_entity_poly.pdbx_strand_id
1 'polypeptide(L)'
;MHQEFNFIRNVTKQNGYPSNFVECQIRYTLDRFINKQKEQITSESKTQNITNKESNDNKSTPNERIFINIPYVGKSTQQLSKEIKKLASKYKPTTEVTTIPRPPVAIRQIFKNKDDIPKTLQSNIIYKLNCNSCSAAYIGKTIRQAYRRLKEHGAPSETSTTQPHENLRRSARIAAKNANNNNNRISYFESDSSDDECIKSAYTSAIRHHVTSTRHKIDWHNWSILDKDKHPYRLLVKENLAINENSPSLNLTTRSVPLVVYPEGHSIRRTNTKSTRQ
;
A
#
# COMPACT_ATOMS: atom_id res chain seq x y z
N MET A 1 -8.01 -24.87 16.28
CA MET A 1 -6.64 -24.46 15.86
C MET A 1 -6.10 -25.27 14.68
N HIS A 2 -6.10 -26.61 14.70
CA HIS A 2 -5.50 -27.40 13.60
C HIS A 2 -6.17 -27.18 12.23
N GLN A 3 -7.50 -27.03 12.20
CA GLN A 3 -8.26 -26.74 10.97
C GLN A 3 -7.86 -25.38 10.35
N GLU A 4 -7.71 -24.33 11.18
CA GLU A 4 -7.24 -23.01 10.75
C GLU A 4 -5.84 -23.06 10.13
N PHE A 5 -4.91 -23.84 10.72
CA PHE A 5 -3.57 -23.99 10.14
C PHE A 5 -3.59 -24.72 8.80
N ASN A 6 -4.44 -25.73 8.65
CA ASN A 6 -4.61 -26.42 7.36
C ASN A 6 -5.24 -25.49 6.32
N PHE A 7 -6.18 -24.64 6.72
CA PHE A 7 -6.75 -23.61 5.86
C PHE A 7 -5.69 -22.60 5.40
N ILE A 8 -4.92 -22.03 6.34
CA ILE A 8 -3.83 -21.08 6.04
C ILE A 8 -2.81 -21.74 5.11
N ARG A 9 -2.43 -23.00 5.36
CA ARG A 9 -1.50 -23.75 4.49
C ARG A 9 -2.05 -23.88 3.07
N ASN A 10 -3.32 -24.20 2.92
CA ASN A 10 -3.94 -24.38 1.61
C ASN A 10 -4.03 -23.06 0.84
N VAL A 11 -4.47 -21.98 1.49
CA VAL A 11 -4.58 -20.64 0.89
C VAL A 11 -3.21 -20.10 0.49
N THR A 12 -2.21 -20.23 1.36
CA THR A 12 -0.84 -19.73 1.07
C THR A 12 -0.17 -20.55 -0.04
N LYS A 13 -0.37 -21.87 -0.07
CA LYS A 13 0.11 -22.73 -1.16
C LYS A 13 -0.53 -22.37 -2.49
N GLN A 14 -1.85 -22.12 -2.52
CA GLN A 14 -2.57 -21.70 -3.73
C GLN A 14 -2.08 -20.35 -4.27
N ASN A 15 -1.67 -19.44 -3.37
CA ASN A 15 -1.08 -18.15 -3.75
C ASN A 15 0.43 -18.23 -4.07
N GLY A 16 1.03 -19.43 -4.11
CA GLY A 16 2.42 -19.64 -4.53
C GLY A 16 3.48 -19.34 -3.47
N TYR A 17 3.12 -19.30 -2.19
CA TYR A 17 4.10 -19.12 -1.12
C TYR A 17 4.86 -20.43 -0.82
N PRO A 18 6.20 -20.39 -0.58
CA PRO A 18 6.97 -21.57 -0.22
C PRO A 18 6.49 -22.21 1.10
N SER A 19 6.28 -23.52 1.12
CA SER A 19 5.78 -24.24 2.31
C SER A 19 6.65 -24.00 3.55
N ASN A 20 7.97 -24.04 3.39
CA ASN A 20 8.91 -23.80 4.49
C ASN A 20 8.73 -22.42 5.12
N PHE A 21 8.48 -21.39 4.31
CA PHE A 21 8.24 -20.04 4.81
C PHE A 21 6.95 -19.96 5.63
N VAL A 22 5.87 -20.56 5.13
CA VAL A 22 4.57 -20.58 5.81
C VAL A 22 4.68 -21.33 7.15
N GLU A 23 5.35 -22.47 7.17
CA GLU A 23 5.56 -23.25 8.39
C GLU A 23 6.43 -22.53 9.40
N CYS A 24 7.49 -21.84 8.96
CA CYS A 24 8.30 -21.00 9.83
C CYS A 24 7.47 -19.88 10.49
N GLN A 25 6.58 -19.23 9.73
CA GLN A 25 5.72 -18.17 10.27
C GLN A 25 4.68 -18.72 11.25
N ILE A 26 4.06 -19.86 10.95
CA ILE A 26 3.15 -20.55 11.88
C ILE A 26 3.88 -20.86 13.19
N ARG A 27 5.08 -21.45 13.13
CA ARG A 27 5.89 -21.76 14.33
C ARG A 27 6.25 -20.51 15.12
N TYR A 28 6.75 -19.46 14.45
CA TYR A 28 7.13 -18.22 15.11
C TYR A 28 5.95 -17.57 15.87
N THR A 29 4.76 -17.57 15.27
CA THR A 29 3.55 -17.03 15.92
C THR A 29 3.09 -17.89 17.10
N LEU A 30 3.17 -19.21 16.99
CA LEU A 30 2.86 -20.14 18.08
C LEU A 30 3.83 -19.99 19.24
N ASP A 31 5.13 -19.95 18.97
CA ASP A 31 6.17 -19.78 19.99
C ASP A 31 5.97 -18.47 20.76
N ARG A 32 5.65 -17.38 20.05
CA ARG A 32 5.33 -16.10 20.69
C ARG A 32 4.09 -16.19 21.60
N PHE A 33 3.05 -16.90 21.20
CA PHE A 33 1.84 -17.07 22.01
C PHE A 33 2.11 -17.94 23.24
N ILE A 34 2.82 -19.05 23.06
CA ILE A 34 3.18 -19.99 24.14
C ILE A 34 4.10 -19.32 25.16
N ASN A 35 5.11 -18.57 24.71
CA ASN A 35 6.04 -17.89 25.61
C ASN A 35 5.33 -16.80 26.43
N LYS A 36 4.38 -16.08 25.84
CA LYS A 36 3.55 -15.10 26.57
C LYS A 36 2.69 -15.75 27.67
N GLN A 37 2.14 -16.94 27.43
CA GLN A 37 1.41 -17.71 28.44
C GLN A 37 2.33 -18.18 29.57
N LYS A 38 3.54 -18.66 29.23
CA LYS A 38 4.55 -19.08 30.23
C LYS A 38 5.01 -17.93 31.11
N GLU A 39 5.21 -16.74 30.56
CA GLU A 39 5.57 -15.54 31.32
C GLU A 39 4.51 -15.16 32.36
N GLN A 40 3.22 -15.27 32.02
CA GLN A 40 2.11 -15.00 32.94
C GLN A 40 2.05 -16.01 34.11
N ILE A 41 2.24 -17.29 33.82
CA ILE A 41 2.25 -18.37 34.84
C ILE A 41 3.49 -18.25 35.75
N THR A 42 4.63 -17.77 35.23
CA THR A 42 5.88 -17.59 35.99
C THR A 42 5.85 -16.35 36.90
N SER A 43 5.06 -15.33 36.56
CA SER A 43 4.89 -14.15 37.41
C SER A 43 4.02 -14.41 38.63
N GLU A 44 3.02 -15.29 38.56
CA GLU A 44 2.13 -15.64 39.68
C GLU A 44 2.82 -16.55 40.71
N SER A 45 3.73 -17.41 40.27
CA SER A 45 4.48 -18.33 41.14
C SER A 45 5.68 -17.67 41.85
N LYS A 46 6.06 -16.43 41.50
CA LYS A 46 7.08 -15.64 42.22
C LYS A 46 6.51 -14.76 43.34
N THR A 47 5.19 -14.57 43.43
CA THR A 47 4.58 -13.62 44.39
C THR A 47 4.37 -14.21 45.80
N GLN A 48 4.59 -15.51 46.01
CA GLN A 48 4.39 -16.13 47.34
C GLN A 48 5.65 -16.27 48.20
N ASN A 49 6.85 -15.94 47.70
CA ASN A 49 8.11 -16.16 48.42
C ASN A 49 8.87 -14.89 48.87
N ILE A 50 8.20 -13.73 48.92
CA ILE A 50 8.78 -12.51 49.51
C ILE A 50 7.77 -11.90 50.50
N THR A 51 7.62 -12.55 51.66
CA THR A 51 7.08 -11.92 52.86
C THR A 51 8.19 -11.91 53.91
N ASN A 52 8.41 -10.75 54.53
CA ASN A 52 9.31 -10.45 55.65
C ASN A 52 10.61 -9.70 55.29
N LYS A 53 10.45 -8.45 54.85
CA LYS A 53 11.22 -7.33 55.42
C LYS A 53 10.49 -6.01 55.18
N GLU A 54 9.57 -5.68 56.09
CA GLU A 54 9.04 -4.33 56.20
C GLU A 54 10.03 -3.48 57.00
N SER A 55 10.44 -2.35 56.41
CA SER A 55 10.98 -1.20 57.13
C SER A 55 10.65 0.04 56.31
N ASN A 56 9.70 0.79 56.84
CA ASN A 56 9.28 2.15 56.52
C ASN A 56 10.15 2.92 55.52
N ASP A 57 9.56 3.26 54.37
CA ASP A 57 9.74 4.59 53.80
C ASP A 57 8.49 5.05 53.04
N ASN A 58 8.26 6.34 53.13
CA ASN A 58 7.00 7.06 52.89
C ASN A 58 6.36 6.80 51.50
N LYS A 59 5.02 6.77 51.47
CA LYS A 59 4.20 6.80 50.25
C LYS A 59 4.58 8.00 49.36
N SER A 60 5.50 7.81 48.42
CA SER A 60 5.68 8.76 47.33
C SER A 60 4.58 8.53 46.30
N THR A 61 3.74 9.53 46.08
CA THR A 61 2.83 9.57 44.93
C THR A 61 3.58 9.25 43.62
N PRO A 62 2.97 8.58 42.63
CA PRO A 62 3.63 8.33 41.37
C PRO A 62 3.85 9.67 40.67
N ASN A 63 5.09 10.18 40.67
CA ASN A 63 5.41 11.40 39.96
C ASN A 63 5.11 11.21 38.47
N GLU A 64 4.27 12.09 37.92
CA GLU A 64 3.94 12.07 36.50
C GLU A 64 5.21 12.41 35.70
N ARG A 65 5.66 11.49 34.83
CA ARG A 65 6.87 11.67 34.02
C ARG A 65 6.50 12.19 32.64
N ILE A 66 7.00 13.36 32.27
CA ILE A 66 6.78 13.96 30.94
C ILE A 66 8.08 13.92 30.14
N PHE A 67 8.02 13.35 28.94
CA PHE A 67 9.12 13.33 28.00
C PHE A 67 8.93 14.39 26.90
N ILE A 68 9.92 15.26 26.73
CA ILE A 68 9.89 16.32 25.71
C ILE A 68 10.99 16.05 24.69
N ASN A 69 10.60 15.79 23.44
CA ASN A 69 11.57 15.66 22.35
C ASN A 69 12.03 17.04 21.89
N ILE A 70 13.35 17.26 21.86
CA ILE A 70 13.94 18.51 21.39
C ILE A 70 14.99 18.23 20.31
N PRO A 71 15.13 19.08 19.28
CA PRO A 71 16.16 18.92 18.27
C PRO A 71 17.55 19.14 18.89
N TYR A 72 18.48 18.25 18.56
CA TYR A 72 19.88 18.33 18.97
C TYR A 72 20.66 19.19 17.98
N VAL A 73 20.97 20.41 18.41
CA VAL A 73 21.74 21.42 17.65
C VAL A 73 23.09 21.67 18.35
N GLY A 74 23.39 20.96 19.44
CA GLY A 74 24.63 21.09 20.21
C GLY A 74 24.43 21.77 21.56
N LYS A 75 25.29 22.73 21.91
CA LYS A 75 25.32 23.38 23.24
C LYS A 75 24.01 24.09 23.60
N SER A 76 23.35 24.72 22.62
CA SER A 76 22.07 25.41 22.83
C SER A 76 20.96 24.47 23.30
N THR A 77 20.92 23.24 22.77
CA THR A 77 19.97 22.21 23.21
C THR A 77 20.19 21.83 24.68
N GLN A 78 21.45 21.78 25.12
CA GLN A 78 21.79 21.47 26.51
C GLN A 78 21.40 22.60 27.46
N GLN A 79 21.60 23.86 27.05
CA GLN A 79 21.14 25.04 27.80
C GLN A 79 19.61 25.04 27.93
N LEU A 80 18.91 24.86 26.81
CA LEU A 80 17.45 24.77 26.76
C LEU A 80 16.93 23.62 27.63
N SER A 81 17.58 22.45 27.60
CA SER A 81 17.23 21.31 28.45
C SER A 81 17.30 21.66 29.95
N LYS A 82 18.35 22.37 30.36
CA LYS A 82 18.51 22.83 31.75
C LYS A 82 17.44 23.84 32.13
N GLU A 83 17.13 24.78 31.25
CA GLU A 83 16.09 25.79 31.49
C GLU A 83 14.70 25.16 31.59
N ILE A 84 14.35 24.22 30.71
CA ILE A 84 13.08 23.48 30.76
C ILE A 84 12.95 22.73 32.08
N LYS A 85 14.02 22.06 32.55
CA LYS A 85 14.02 21.35 33.84
C LYS A 85 13.84 22.30 35.02
N LYS A 86 14.52 23.46 35.01
CA LYS A 86 14.37 24.50 36.05
C LYS A 86 12.96 25.09 36.07
N LEU A 87 12.36 25.32 34.90
CA LEU A 87 10.99 25.82 34.80
C LEU A 87 9.99 24.77 35.28
N ALA A 88 10.20 23.50 34.92
CA ALA A 88 9.36 22.40 35.38
C ALA A 88 9.36 22.29 36.91
N SER A 89 10.54 22.32 37.55
CA SER A 89 10.64 22.27 39.01
C SER A 89 10.02 23.49 39.70
N LYS A 90 10.00 24.66 39.04
CA LYS A 90 9.40 25.89 39.58
C LYS A 90 7.87 25.87 39.55
N TYR A 91 7.26 25.44 38.45
CA TYR A 91 5.81 25.54 38.25
C TYR A 91 5.03 24.25 38.55
N LYS A 92 5.66 23.08 38.41
CA LYS A 92 5.04 21.75 38.64
C LYS A 92 6.03 20.78 39.29
N PRO A 93 6.29 20.92 40.60
CA PRO A 93 7.25 20.06 41.31
C PRO A 93 6.83 18.59 41.40
N THR A 94 5.54 18.29 41.21
CA THR A 94 4.98 16.93 41.17
C THR A 94 5.28 16.17 39.88
N THR A 95 5.79 16.87 38.86
CA THR A 95 5.98 16.33 37.50
C THR A 95 7.47 16.28 37.16
N GLU A 96 7.98 15.09 36.84
CA GLU A 96 9.37 14.89 36.44
C GLU A 96 9.50 15.07 34.92
N VAL A 97 10.10 16.19 34.48
CA VAL A 97 10.27 16.49 33.05
C VAL A 97 11.65 16.05 32.55
N THR A 98 11.66 15.13 31.59
CA THR A 98 12.87 14.65 30.92
C THR A 98 12.89 15.08 29.46
N THR A 99 13.89 15.87 29.09
CA THR A 99 14.13 16.27 27.69
C THR A 99 14.96 15.21 26.98
N ILE A 100 14.50 14.75 25.81
CA ILE A 100 15.19 13.79 24.96
C ILE A 100 15.70 14.53 23.72
N PRO A 101 17.02 14.78 23.60
CA PRO A 101 17.59 15.35 22.39
C PRO A 101 17.53 14.33 21.24
N ARG A 102 16.97 14.74 20.10
CA ARG A 102 16.86 13.94 18.88
C ARG A 102 17.56 14.66 17.73
N PRO A 103 18.23 13.95 16.81
CA PRO A 103 18.78 14.60 15.63
C PRO A 103 17.65 15.30 14.85
N PRO A 104 17.95 16.43 14.18
CA PRO A 104 16.98 17.07 13.31
C PRO A 104 16.54 16.10 12.21
N VAL A 105 15.28 16.23 11.80
CA VAL A 105 14.70 15.45 10.71
C VAL A 105 15.51 15.67 9.42
N ALA A 106 15.64 14.62 8.60
CA ALA A 106 16.37 14.71 7.34
C ALA A 106 15.73 15.79 6.44
N ILE A 107 16.52 16.52 5.66
CA ILE A 107 16.04 17.58 4.74
C ILE A 107 14.87 17.08 3.86
N ARG A 108 14.93 15.82 3.42
CA ARG A 108 13.86 15.16 2.64
C ARG A 108 12.49 15.13 3.33
N GLN A 109 12.45 15.15 4.66
CA GLN A 109 11.21 15.19 5.44
C GLN A 109 10.66 16.61 5.58
N ILE A 110 11.53 17.63 5.52
CA ILE A 110 11.15 19.04 5.61
C ILE A 110 10.77 19.59 4.23
N PHE A 111 11.46 19.15 3.19
CA PHE A 111 11.28 19.60 1.81
C PHE A 111 10.93 18.44 0.89
N LYS A 112 9.94 18.63 0.03
CA LYS A 112 9.69 17.73 -1.10
C LYS A 112 10.90 17.80 -2.03
N ASN A 113 11.79 16.82 -1.99
CA ASN A 113 12.99 16.78 -2.84
C ASN A 113 12.72 16.73 -4.36
N LYS A 114 11.47 16.52 -4.78
CA LYS A 114 11.07 16.41 -6.18
C LYS A 114 9.76 17.14 -6.40
N ASP A 115 9.64 17.77 -7.55
CA ASP A 115 8.39 18.37 -8.01
C ASP A 115 7.31 17.30 -8.18
N ASP A 116 6.07 17.70 -7.92
CA ASP A 116 4.92 16.82 -8.11
C ASP A 116 4.74 16.56 -9.61
N ILE A 117 4.86 15.29 -10.00
CA ILE A 117 4.72 14.89 -11.40
C ILE A 117 3.23 15.03 -11.79
N PRO A 118 2.89 15.77 -12.86
CA PRO A 118 1.52 15.89 -13.34
C PRO A 118 0.89 14.52 -13.58
N LYS A 119 -0.41 14.41 -13.32
CA LYS A 119 -1.19 13.16 -13.40
C LYS A 119 -0.99 12.40 -14.72
N THR A 120 -0.94 13.12 -15.83
CA THR A 120 -0.74 12.60 -17.20
C THR A 120 0.65 11.97 -17.43
N LEU A 121 1.67 12.44 -16.70
CA LEU A 121 3.05 11.99 -16.83
C LEU A 121 3.44 10.93 -15.80
N GLN A 122 2.53 10.56 -14.90
CA GLN A 122 2.76 9.53 -13.90
C GLN A 122 2.76 8.12 -14.54
N SER A 123 3.57 7.24 -13.96
CA SER A 123 3.71 5.83 -14.35
C SER A 123 3.55 4.92 -13.13
N ASN A 124 3.40 3.61 -13.38
CA ASN A 124 3.18 2.60 -12.34
C ASN A 124 1.93 2.90 -11.48
N ILE A 125 0.86 3.24 -12.18
CA ILE A 125 -0.41 3.67 -11.60
C ILE A 125 -1.54 2.73 -12.03
N ILE A 126 -2.58 2.68 -11.21
CA ILE A 126 -3.88 2.10 -11.53
C ILE A 126 -4.82 3.27 -11.74
N TYR A 127 -5.50 3.28 -12.88
CA TYR A 127 -6.35 4.37 -13.29
C TYR A 127 -7.76 3.88 -13.65
N LYS A 128 -8.72 4.78 -13.52
CA LYS A 128 -10.13 4.56 -13.88
C LYS A 128 -10.53 5.54 -14.96
N LEU A 129 -11.10 5.01 -16.04
CA LEU A 129 -11.75 5.76 -17.11
C LEU A 129 -13.25 5.55 -17.03
N ASN A 130 -14.01 6.62 -17.20
CA ASN A 130 -15.46 6.56 -17.24
C ASN A 130 -15.95 6.88 -18.65
N CYS A 131 -17.07 6.30 -19.02
CA CYS A 131 -17.83 6.72 -20.18
C CYS A 131 -18.69 7.94 -19.84
N ASN A 132 -18.79 8.92 -20.74
CA ASN A 132 -19.66 10.09 -20.56
C ASN A 132 -21.13 9.76 -20.83
N SER A 133 -21.39 8.75 -21.67
CA SER A 133 -22.73 8.46 -22.17
C SER A 133 -23.41 7.32 -21.41
N CYS A 134 -22.66 6.48 -20.69
CA CYS A 134 -23.22 5.41 -19.86
C CYS A 134 -22.45 5.25 -18.56
N SER A 135 -23.00 4.50 -17.61
CA SER A 135 -22.36 4.17 -16.32
C SER A 135 -21.15 3.23 -16.44
N ALA A 136 -20.69 2.93 -17.65
CA ALA A 136 -19.60 2.02 -17.88
C ALA A 136 -18.26 2.65 -17.49
N ALA A 137 -17.45 1.87 -16.78
CA ALA A 137 -16.12 2.27 -16.36
C ALA A 137 -15.10 1.19 -16.74
N TYR A 138 -13.87 1.62 -16.98
CA TYR A 138 -12.71 0.76 -17.20
C TYR A 138 -11.66 1.04 -16.13
N ILE A 139 -11.14 -0.01 -15.50
CA ILE A 139 -10.01 0.08 -14.58
C ILE A 139 -8.84 -0.67 -15.19
N GLY A 140 -7.68 -0.03 -15.25
CA GLY A 140 -6.48 -0.68 -15.74
C GLY A 140 -5.22 -0.17 -15.06
N LYS A 141 -4.15 -0.95 -15.14
CA LYS A 141 -2.81 -0.54 -14.75
C LYS A 141 -2.02 0.01 -15.94
N THR A 142 -1.00 0.82 -15.64
CA THR A 142 0.05 1.17 -16.60
C THR A 142 1.41 1.27 -15.94
N ILE A 143 2.40 0.63 -16.56
CA ILE A 143 3.83 0.79 -16.24
C ILE A 143 4.42 1.97 -17.04
N ARG A 144 3.80 2.31 -18.18
CA ARG A 144 4.13 3.47 -19.01
C ARG A 144 3.50 4.74 -18.42
N GLN A 145 3.90 5.91 -18.94
CA GLN A 145 3.23 7.17 -18.62
C GLN A 145 1.75 7.09 -19.01
N ALA A 146 0.87 7.62 -18.17
CA ALA A 146 -0.57 7.60 -18.36
C ALA A 146 -0.98 8.17 -19.73
N TYR A 147 -0.39 9.30 -20.15
CA TYR A 147 -0.60 9.91 -21.46
C TYR A 147 -0.44 8.91 -22.61
N ARG A 148 0.65 8.13 -22.61
CA ARG A 148 0.88 7.11 -23.65
C ARG A 148 -0.19 6.03 -23.62
N ARG A 149 -0.60 5.59 -22.43
CA ARG A 149 -1.63 4.57 -22.27
C ARG A 149 -2.99 5.05 -22.76
N LEU A 150 -3.36 6.30 -22.47
CA LEU A 150 -4.61 6.90 -22.94
C LEU A 150 -4.60 7.03 -24.48
N LYS A 151 -3.47 7.41 -25.08
CA LYS A 151 -3.30 7.47 -26.53
C LYS A 151 -3.46 6.10 -27.20
N GLU A 152 -2.90 5.04 -26.60
CA GLU A 152 -3.11 3.65 -27.07
C GLU A 152 -4.60 3.24 -27.05
N HIS A 153 -5.38 3.81 -26.12
CA HIS A 153 -6.83 3.59 -26.03
C HIS A 153 -7.66 4.50 -26.97
N GLY A 154 -7.03 5.39 -27.73
CA GLY A 154 -7.70 6.26 -28.69
C GLY A 154 -7.97 7.67 -28.18
N ALA A 155 -7.34 8.11 -27.08
CA ALA A 155 -7.44 9.50 -26.65
C ALA A 155 -6.88 10.46 -27.72
N PRO A 156 -7.54 11.62 -27.97
CA PRO A 156 -7.04 12.59 -28.92
C PRO A 156 -5.72 13.21 -28.44
N SER A 157 -4.86 13.56 -29.39
CA SER A 157 -3.51 14.08 -29.14
C SER A 157 -3.49 15.43 -28.40
N GLU A 158 -4.63 16.13 -28.30
CA GLU A 158 -4.74 17.45 -27.66
C GLU A 158 -5.08 17.41 -26.17
N THR A 159 -5.33 16.24 -25.58
CA THR A 159 -5.87 16.10 -24.21
C THR A 159 -4.90 16.45 -23.08
N SER A 160 -3.75 17.06 -23.36
CA SER A 160 -2.81 17.48 -22.31
C SER A 160 -2.09 18.78 -22.65
N THR A 161 -2.36 19.83 -21.87
CA THR A 161 -1.67 21.13 -21.79
C THR A 161 -0.17 21.02 -21.41
N THR A 162 0.37 19.81 -21.34
CA THR A 162 1.78 19.56 -20.98
C THR A 162 2.28 18.33 -21.72
N GLN A 163 2.38 18.45 -23.05
CA GLN A 163 3.11 17.47 -23.86
C GLN A 163 4.57 17.44 -23.34
N PRO A 164 5.12 16.27 -23.01
CA PRO A 164 6.56 16.18 -22.76
C PRO A 164 7.28 16.56 -24.06
N HIS A 165 8.16 17.56 -23.98
CA HIS A 165 8.92 18.08 -25.13
C HIS A 165 9.52 16.90 -25.92
N GLU A 166 9.23 16.83 -27.23
CA GLU A 166 9.61 15.75 -28.16
C GLU A 166 11.11 15.39 -28.08
N ASN A 167 11.95 16.33 -27.63
CA ASN A 167 13.41 16.24 -27.69
C ASN A 167 14.09 15.48 -26.52
N LEU A 168 13.35 14.96 -25.53
CA LEU A 168 13.91 14.14 -24.44
C LEU A 168 13.78 12.62 -24.68
N ARG A 169 13.60 12.22 -25.95
CA ARG A 169 13.32 10.84 -26.34
C ARG A 169 14.50 9.89 -26.09
N ARG A 170 14.46 9.24 -24.90
CA ARG A 170 15.04 7.90 -24.67
C ARG A 170 14.56 6.86 -25.71
N SER A 171 13.48 7.13 -26.44
CA SER A 171 12.89 6.23 -27.45
C SER A 171 13.71 6.10 -28.73
N ALA A 172 14.53 7.07 -29.14
CA ALA A 172 15.42 6.90 -30.30
C ALA A 172 16.48 5.80 -30.03
N ARG A 173 17.05 5.81 -28.82
CA ARG A 173 17.98 4.76 -28.34
C ARG A 173 17.32 3.38 -28.22
N ILE A 174 16.04 3.32 -27.81
CA ILE A 174 15.29 2.07 -27.69
C ILE A 174 14.89 1.53 -29.08
N ALA A 175 14.51 2.40 -30.03
CA ALA A 175 14.21 2.01 -31.41
C ALA A 175 15.43 1.38 -32.09
N ALA A 176 16.61 2.00 -31.94
CA ALA A 176 17.86 1.44 -32.44
C ALA A 176 18.24 0.08 -31.79
N LYS A 177 17.91 -0.11 -30.50
CA LYS A 177 18.19 -1.37 -29.79
C LYS A 177 17.20 -2.48 -30.12
N ASN A 178 15.94 -2.15 -30.43
CA ASN A 178 14.90 -3.10 -30.80
C ASN A 178 15.04 -3.60 -32.25
N ALA A 179 15.60 -2.79 -33.15
CA ALA A 179 15.94 -3.23 -34.50
C ALA A 179 16.94 -4.42 -34.50
N ASN A 180 17.76 -4.54 -33.45
CA ASN A 180 18.76 -5.59 -33.30
C ASN A 180 18.28 -6.80 -32.49
N ASN A 181 17.04 -6.81 -31.97
CA ASN A 181 16.54 -7.85 -31.08
C ASN A 181 15.26 -8.52 -31.61
N ASN A 182 15.27 -8.88 -32.89
CA ASN A 182 14.19 -9.62 -33.55
C ASN A 182 14.13 -11.11 -33.14
N ASN A 183 15.07 -11.61 -32.32
CA ASN A 183 15.22 -13.05 -32.03
C ASN A 183 14.65 -13.52 -30.69
N ASN A 184 13.79 -12.74 -30.02
CA ASN A 184 13.11 -13.22 -28.79
C ASN A 184 11.69 -12.65 -28.66
N ARG A 185 10.82 -12.97 -29.63
CA ARG A 185 9.38 -12.92 -29.40
C ARG A 185 9.01 -14.13 -28.54
N ILE A 186 8.64 -13.87 -27.29
CA ILE A 186 8.03 -14.86 -26.40
C ILE A 186 6.75 -15.35 -27.08
N SER A 187 6.73 -16.63 -27.48
CA SER A 187 5.53 -17.32 -27.96
C SER A 187 4.61 -17.58 -26.76
N TYR A 188 3.37 -17.14 -26.86
CA TYR A 188 2.32 -17.63 -25.97
C TYR A 188 1.84 -18.99 -26.49
N PHE A 189 1.58 -19.90 -25.56
CA PHE A 189 1.11 -21.27 -25.81
C PHE A 189 -0.18 -21.25 -26.66
N GLU A 190 -0.15 -21.95 -27.79
CA GLU A 190 -1.33 -22.25 -28.61
C GLU A 190 -2.22 -23.24 -27.85
N SER A 191 -3.42 -22.80 -27.49
CA SER A 191 -4.46 -23.68 -26.98
C SER A 191 -5.32 -24.16 -28.14
N ASP A 192 -5.08 -25.39 -28.58
CA ASP A 192 -5.98 -26.15 -29.43
C ASP A 192 -7.24 -26.54 -28.65
N SER A 193 -8.41 -26.07 -29.08
CA SER A 193 -9.68 -26.83 -29.11
C SER A 193 -10.84 -25.97 -29.63
N SER A 194 -11.23 -26.28 -30.86
CA SER A 194 -12.58 -26.36 -31.44
C SER A 194 -13.67 -25.37 -31.00
N ASP A 195 -14.08 -24.59 -32.00
CA ASP A 195 -15.46 -24.16 -32.29
C ASP A 195 -16.15 -23.26 -31.25
N ASP A 196 -15.89 -21.95 -31.35
CA ASP A 196 -16.95 -20.91 -31.33
C ASP A 196 -16.38 -19.49 -31.64
N GLU A 197 -16.85 -18.94 -32.76
CA GLU A 197 -16.82 -17.56 -33.27
C GLU A 197 -15.57 -16.66 -33.10
N CYS A 198 -14.85 -16.55 -34.22
CA CYS A 198 -13.80 -15.59 -34.52
C CYS A 198 -14.35 -14.14 -34.71
N ILE A 199 -14.50 -13.38 -33.62
CA ILE A 199 -14.59 -11.90 -33.64
C ILE A 199 -13.80 -11.30 -32.46
N LYS A 200 -12.49 -11.60 -32.34
CA LYS A 200 -11.66 -11.09 -31.23
C LYS A 200 -10.44 -10.23 -31.60
N SER A 201 -10.26 -9.76 -32.84
CA SER A 201 -9.03 -8.99 -33.18
C SER A 201 -9.18 -7.70 -34.01
N ALA A 202 -10.37 -7.14 -34.22
CA ALA A 202 -10.48 -5.84 -34.92
C ALA A 202 -10.14 -4.63 -34.03
N TYR A 203 -10.21 -4.77 -32.70
CA TYR A 203 -10.08 -3.65 -31.76
C TYR A 203 -8.91 -3.81 -30.80
N THR A 204 -8.11 -2.75 -30.65
CA THR A 204 -6.87 -2.75 -29.84
C THR A 204 -7.11 -2.79 -28.33
N SER A 205 -8.32 -2.50 -27.83
CA SER A 205 -8.66 -2.58 -26.41
C SER A 205 -10.18 -2.63 -26.17
N ALA A 206 -10.59 -3.12 -24.99
CA ALA A 206 -12.00 -3.15 -24.57
C ALA A 206 -12.68 -1.77 -24.63
N ILE A 207 -11.95 -0.70 -24.26
CA ILE A 207 -12.41 0.69 -24.41
C ILE A 207 -12.72 1.02 -25.88
N ARG A 208 -11.85 0.62 -26.81
CA ARG A 208 -12.01 0.93 -28.24
C ARG A 208 -13.15 0.14 -28.87
N HIS A 209 -13.33 -1.11 -28.44
CA HIS A 209 -14.48 -1.91 -28.78
C HIS A 209 -15.78 -1.22 -28.33
N HIS A 210 -15.86 -0.79 -27.06
CA HIS A 210 -17.02 -0.07 -26.53
C HIS A 210 -17.33 1.22 -27.30
N VAL A 211 -16.32 2.06 -27.55
CA VAL A 211 -16.50 3.30 -28.32
C VAL A 211 -17.01 3.01 -29.72
N THR A 212 -16.52 1.96 -30.37
CA THR A 212 -16.94 1.64 -31.75
C THR A 212 -18.34 1.03 -31.80
N SER A 213 -18.68 0.13 -30.88
CA SER A 213 -19.97 -0.55 -30.86
C SER A 213 -21.12 0.35 -30.39
N THR A 214 -20.87 1.20 -29.39
CA THR A 214 -21.90 2.06 -28.79
C THR A 214 -21.88 3.50 -29.30
N ARG A 215 -20.81 3.91 -30.00
CA ARG A 215 -20.54 5.31 -30.38
C ARG A 215 -20.50 6.29 -29.20
N HIS A 216 -20.28 5.78 -27.99
CA HIS A 216 -20.15 6.60 -26.79
C HIS A 216 -18.78 7.27 -26.70
N LYS A 217 -18.73 8.41 -25.98
CA LYS A 217 -17.50 9.15 -25.72
C LYS A 217 -16.95 8.82 -24.33
N ILE A 218 -15.64 8.60 -24.26
CA ILE A 218 -14.91 8.36 -23.00
C ILE A 218 -14.38 9.68 -22.44
N ASP A 219 -14.39 9.79 -21.12
CA ASP A 219 -13.85 10.96 -20.43
C ASP A 219 -12.33 10.86 -20.31
N TRP A 220 -11.64 11.50 -21.24
CA TRP A 220 -10.18 11.54 -21.26
C TRP A 220 -9.58 12.61 -20.34
N HIS A 221 -10.40 13.50 -19.76
CA HIS A 221 -9.92 14.61 -18.92
C HIS A 221 -10.09 14.30 -17.44
N ASN A 222 -11.25 13.76 -17.05
CA ASN A 222 -11.60 13.45 -15.66
C ASN A 222 -11.38 11.98 -15.27
N TRP A 223 -10.40 11.31 -15.89
CA TRP A 223 -9.96 9.99 -15.45
C TRP A 223 -9.33 10.10 -14.07
N SER A 224 -9.39 9.09 -13.20
CA SER A 224 -8.82 9.16 -11.84
C SER A 224 -7.69 8.15 -11.62
N ILE A 225 -6.79 8.44 -10.68
CA ILE A 225 -5.78 7.48 -10.22
C ILE A 225 -6.30 6.86 -8.94
N LEU A 226 -6.46 5.54 -8.94
CA LEU A 226 -6.92 4.79 -7.78
C LEU A 226 -5.77 4.46 -6.84
N ASP A 227 -4.65 3.98 -7.39
CA ASP A 227 -3.49 3.58 -6.59
C ASP A 227 -2.19 3.62 -7.42
N LYS A 228 -1.04 3.50 -6.75
CA LYS A 228 0.31 3.47 -7.34
C LYS A 228 1.17 2.43 -6.63
N ASP A 229 2.04 1.74 -7.38
CA ASP A 229 3.05 0.87 -6.79
C ASP A 229 4.24 0.69 -7.72
N LYS A 230 5.46 0.83 -7.19
CA LYS A 230 6.69 0.68 -7.97
C LYS A 230 6.94 -0.77 -8.40
N HIS A 231 6.41 -1.75 -7.67
CA HIS A 231 6.65 -3.16 -7.95
C HIS A 231 5.59 -3.72 -8.91
N PRO A 232 5.96 -4.29 -10.06
CA PRO A 232 5.00 -4.75 -11.07
C PRO A 232 3.98 -5.76 -10.55
N TYR A 233 4.41 -6.69 -9.67
CA TYR A 233 3.52 -7.68 -9.07
C TYR A 233 2.51 -7.04 -8.11
N ARG A 234 2.95 -6.14 -7.23
CA ARG A 234 2.03 -5.44 -6.32
C ARG A 234 1.04 -4.57 -7.08
N LEU A 235 1.46 -3.99 -8.21
CA LEU A 235 0.56 -3.23 -9.10
C LEU A 235 -0.52 -4.11 -9.70
N LEU A 236 -0.21 -5.35 -10.08
CA LEU A 236 -1.21 -6.34 -10.52
C LEU A 236 -2.20 -6.69 -9.39
N VAL A 237 -1.68 -6.94 -8.18
CA VAL A 237 -2.52 -7.25 -7.02
C VAL A 237 -3.49 -6.11 -6.73
N LYS A 238 -2.99 -4.87 -6.72
CA LYS A 238 -3.81 -3.68 -6.49
C LYS A 238 -4.83 -3.43 -7.61
N GLU A 239 -4.47 -3.71 -8.87
CA GLU A 239 -5.42 -3.66 -9.98
C GLU A 239 -6.58 -4.64 -9.77
N ASN A 240 -6.28 -5.88 -9.38
CA ASN A 240 -7.30 -6.88 -9.08
C ASN A 240 -8.24 -6.45 -7.96
N LEU A 241 -7.68 -5.91 -6.88
CA LEU A 241 -8.47 -5.41 -5.76
C LEU A 241 -9.38 -4.27 -6.22
N ALA A 242 -8.85 -3.33 -7.00
CA ALA A 242 -9.63 -2.22 -7.53
C ALA A 242 -10.76 -2.68 -8.46
N ILE A 243 -10.51 -3.66 -9.33
CA ILE A 243 -11.55 -4.25 -10.20
C ILE A 243 -12.61 -4.97 -9.36
N ASN A 244 -12.21 -5.78 -8.38
CA ASN A 244 -13.16 -6.48 -7.51
C ASN A 244 -14.03 -5.50 -6.70
N GLU A 245 -13.45 -4.45 -6.14
CA GLU A 245 -14.17 -3.45 -5.34
C GLU A 245 -15.15 -2.61 -6.17
N ASN A 246 -14.79 -2.27 -7.41
CA ASN A 246 -15.57 -1.35 -8.25
C ASN A 246 -16.46 -2.04 -9.29
N SER A 247 -16.20 -3.32 -9.59
CA SER A 247 -16.88 -4.12 -10.63
C SER A 247 -17.14 -3.35 -11.95
N PRO A 248 -16.09 -2.84 -12.60
CA PRO A 248 -16.21 -2.04 -13.83
C PRO A 248 -16.74 -2.87 -15.01
N SER A 249 -17.78 -2.38 -15.68
CA SER A 249 -18.45 -3.10 -16.78
C SER A 249 -17.67 -3.17 -18.10
N LEU A 250 -16.65 -2.33 -18.31
CA LEU A 250 -15.80 -2.39 -19.52
C LEU A 250 -14.65 -3.40 -19.40
N ASN A 251 -14.38 -3.91 -18.20
CA ASN A 251 -13.32 -4.88 -17.99
C ASN A 251 -13.82 -6.28 -18.39
N LEU A 252 -13.24 -6.85 -19.45
CA LEU A 252 -13.55 -8.23 -19.88
C LEU A 252 -12.99 -9.26 -18.90
N THR A 253 -11.81 -8.99 -18.35
CA THR A 253 -11.16 -9.84 -17.34
C THR A 253 -11.51 -9.34 -15.95
N THR A 254 -12.04 -10.23 -15.12
CA THR A 254 -12.35 -9.96 -13.71
C THR A 254 -11.10 -9.94 -12.82
N ARG A 255 -10.00 -10.62 -13.23
CA ARG A 255 -8.74 -10.70 -12.47
C ARG A 255 -7.52 -10.72 -13.40
N SER A 256 -6.52 -9.91 -13.10
CA SER A 256 -5.16 -9.90 -13.67
C SER A 256 -4.22 -10.96 -13.05
N VAL A 257 -4.46 -11.41 -11.81
CA VAL A 257 -3.71 -12.48 -11.11
C VAL A 257 -4.69 -13.28 -10.25
N PRO A 258 -4.61 -14.62 -10.18
CA PRO A 258 -5.40 -15.40 -9.23
C PRO A 258 -5.02 -15.01 -7.80
N LEU A 259 -5.93 -14.35 -7.11
CA LEU A 259 -5.80 -14.03 -5.68
C LEU A 259 -6.84 -14.83 -4.91
N VAL A 260 -6.37 -15.72 -4.05
CA VAL A 260 -7.20 -16.36 -3.04
C VAL A 260 -7.10 -15.50 -1.78
N VAL A 261 -8.06 -14.59 -1.64
CA VAL A 261 -8.13 -13.64 -0.52
C VAL A 261 -8.87 -14.30 0.64
N TYR A 262 -8.36 -14.11 1.86
CA TYR A 262 -9.01 -14.59 3.08
C TYR A 262 -10.42 -13.99 3.20
N PRO A 263 -11.49 -14.79 3.28
CA PRO A 263 -12.86 -14.26 3.26
C PRO A 263 -13.19 -13.39 4.49
N GLU A 264 -12.49 -13.56 5.60
CA GLU A 264 -12.84 -12.90 6.88
C GLU A 264 -12.03 -11.62 7.20
N GLY A 265 -10.98 -11.30 6.43
CA GLY A 265 -10.07 -10.19 6.75
C GLY A 265 -10.59 -8.79 6.39
N HIS A 266 -11.63 -8.69 5.54
CA HIS A 266 -12.15 -7.42 5.02
C HIS A 266 -13.55 -7.01 5.52
N SER A 267 -14.21 -7.83 6.35
CA SER A 267 -15.60 -7.54 6.77
C SER A 267 -15.71 -6.64 8.02
N ILE A 268 -14.62 -6.31 8.72
CA ILE A 268 -14.71 -5.45 9.91
C ILE A 268 -14.61 -3.97 9.51
N ARG A 269 -15.66 -3.45 8.87
CA ARG A 269 -15.98 -2.02 9.01
C ARG A 269 -16.37 -1.82 10.47
N ARG A 270 -15.46 -1.30 11.30
CA ARG A 270 -15.79 -0.81 12.64
C ARG A 270 -16.74 0.37 12.48
N THR A 271 -18.04 0.11 12.44
CA THR A 271 -19.05 1.15 12.71
C THR A 271 -18.92 1.50 14.19
N ASN A 272 -18.29 2.64 14.49
CA ASN A 272 -18.31 3.23 15.82
C ASN A 272 -19.72 3.74 16.11
N THR A 273 -20.63 2.85 16.51
CA THR A 273 -21.87 3.26 17.18
C THR A 273 -21.57 3.29 18.68
N LYS A 274 -21.33 4.50 19.20
CA LYS A 274 -21.40 4.76 20.64
C LYS A 274 -22.86 4.60 21.06
N SER A 275 -23.19 3.46 21.67
CA SER A 275 -24.44 3.29 22.41
C SER A 275 -24.28 3.98 23.76
N THR A 276 -24.82 5.18 23.88
CA THR A 276 -25.16 5.83 25.15
C THR A 276 -26.14 4.93 25.91
N ARG A 277 -25.73 4.40 27.07
CA ARG A 277 -26.66 3.87 28.07
C ARG A 277 -27.32 5.07 28.76
N GLN A 278 -28.64 5.14 28.67
CA GLN A 278 -29.48 5.82 29.66
C GLN A 278 -29.57 4.94 30.91
#